data_AF-A0A926UJP4-F1
#
_entry.id   AF-A0A926UJP4-F1
#
_cell.length_a   1.000
_cell.length_b   1.000
_cell.length_c   1.000
_cell.angle_alpha   90.00
_cell.angle_beta   90.00
_cell.angle_gamma   90.00
#
_symmetry.space_group_name_H-M   'P 1'
#
loop_
_entity.id
_entity.type
_entity.pdbx_description
1 polymer ?
#
loop_
_entity_poly.entity_id
_entity_poly.type
_entity_poly.pdbx_seq_one_letter_code
_entity_poly.pdbx_strand_id
1 'polypeptide(L)'
;MTHLKSSHATKQILASYAAIIFGGFGLHKFILGYKSEGCIMLIIAVVGGALTYGFALIIMQIIALIEAMIYLNKSSEDFSNTYFVKKQGWF
;
A
#
# COMPACT_ATOMS: atom_id res chain seq x y z
N MET A 1 -15.39 -19.91 14.41
CA MET A 1 -14.43 -18.80 14.53
C MET A 1 -13.23 -19.14 13.68
N THR A 2 -13.14 -18.62 12.45
CA THR A 2 -12.03 -18.91 11.54
C THR A 2 -10.75 -18.32 12.11
N HIS A 3 -9.85 -19.19 12.54
CA HIS A 3 -8.53 -18.84 13.05
C HIS A 3 -7.65 -18.41 11.88
N LEU A 4 -7.83 -17.17 11.41
CA LEU A 4 -6.96 -16.55 10.41
C LEU A 4 -5.60 -16.29 11.05
N LYS A 5 -4.75 -17.33 11.11
CA LYS A 5 -3.31 -17.13 11.27
C LYS A 5 -2.91 -16.21 10.12
N SER A 6 -2.61 -14.94 10.40
CA SER A 6 -2.31 -13.96 9.35
C SER A 6 -0.99 -14.34 8.70
N SER A 7 -1.05 -15.27 7.74
CA SER A 7 0.06 -15.60 6.88
C SER A 7 0.46 -14.32 6.14
N HIS A 8 1.74 -14.16 5.82
CA HIS A 8 2.19 -13.03 5.00
C HIS A 8 1.41 -12.93 3.68
N ALA A 9 0.90 -14.06 3.16
CA ALA A 9 -0.03 -14.12 2.05
C ALA A 9 -1.36 -13.37 2.29
N THR A 10 -1.96 -13.46 3.48
CA THR A 10 -3.19 -12.72 3.80
C THR A 10 -2.93 -11.22 3.83
N LYS A 11 -1.80 -10.81 4.42
CA LYS A 11 -1.40 -9.39 4.44
C LYS A 11 -1.08 -8.87 3.05
N GLN A 12 -0.51 -9.70 2.18
CA GLN A 12 -0.27 -9.39 0.76
C GLN A 12 -1.58 -9.08 0.05
N ILE A 13 -2.55 -10.00 0.07
CA ILE A 13 -3.84 -9.79 -0.60
C ILE A 13 -4.57 -8.57 -0.03
N LEU A 14 -4.54 -8.39 1.29
CA LEU A 14 -5.15 -7.23 1.94
C LEU A 14 -4.48 -5.92 1.52
N ALA A 15 -3.15 -5.87 1.48
CA ALA A 15 -2.40 -4.70 1.02
C ALA A 15 -2.67 -4.41 -0.46
N SER A 16 -2.74 -5.43 -1.31
CA SER A 16 -3.08 -5.27 -2.73
C SER A 16 -4.46 -4.65 -2.93
N TYR A 17 -5.50 -5.20 -2.28
CA TYR A 17 -6.85 -4.66 -2.39
C TYR A 17 -6.98 -3.25 -1.80
N ALA A 18 -6.31 -3.00 -0.67
CA ALA A 18 -6.27 -1.67 -0.08
C ALA A 18 -5.57 -0.65 -1.01
N ALA A 19 -4.55 -1.07 -1.76
CA ALA A 19 -3.86 -0.23 -2.72
C ALA A 19 -4.74 0.08 -3.95
N ILE A 20 -5.61 -0.84 -4.37
CA ILE A 20 -6.55 -0.59 -5.47
C ILE A 20 -7.65 0.39 -5.05
N ILE A 21 -8.27 0.17 -3.89
CA ILE A 21 -9.46 0.94 -3.47
C ILE A 21 -9.09 2.26 -2.79
N PHE A 22 -8.07 2.24 -1.93
CA PHE A 22 -7.65 3.36 -1.08
C PHE A 22 -6.17 3.72 -1.29
N GLY A 23 -5.61 3.38 -2.44
CA GLY A 23 -4.20 3.59 -2.75
C GLY A 23 -3.78 5.05 -2.74
N GLY A 24 -4.62 5.94 -3.24
CA GLY A 24 -4.38 7.38 -3.20
C GLY A 24 -4.17 7.92 -1.78
N PHE A 25 -4.76 7.28 -0.76
CA PHE A 25 -4.59 7.63 0.65
C PHE A 25 -3.42 6.90 1.35
N GLY A 26 -2.80 5.91 0.70
CA GLY A 26 -1.68 5.14 1.24
C GLY A 26 -2.06 4.05 2.26
N LEU A 27 -3.33 3.60 2.30
CA LEU A 27 -3.83 2.62 3.27
C LEU A 27 -3.06 1.28 3.24
N HIS A 28 -2.61 0.87 2.06
CA HIS A 28 -1.84 -0.36 1.87
C HIS A 28 -0.49 -0.35 2.58
N LYS A 29 0.16 0.81 2.73
CA LYS A 29 1.42 0.93 3.47
C LYS A 29 1.22 0.75 4.98
N PHE A 30 0.06 1.16 5.52
CA PHE A 30 -0.28 0.88 6.92
C PHE A 30 -0.46 -0.61 7.20
N ILE A 31 -1.00 -1.37 6.24
CA ILE A 31 -1.15 -2.84 6.35
C ILE A 31 0.21 -3.55 6.38
N LEU A 32 1.19 -3.01 5.67
CA LEU A 32 2.58 -3.47 5.69
C LEU A 32 3.32 -3.09 6.98
N GLY A 33 2.81 -2.12 7.76
CA GLY A 33 3.46 -1.59 8.97
C GLY A 33 4.32 -0.35 8.73
N TYR A 34 4.30 0.20 7.52
CA TYR A 34 5.02 1.41 7.10
C TYR A 34 4.22 2.67 7.45
N LYS A 35 4.17 2.98 8.75
CA LYS A 35 3.39 4.11 9.27
C LYS A 35 3.89 5.45 8.74
N SER A 36 5.20 5.62 8.62
CA SER A 36 5.80 6.89 8.17
C SER A 36 5.44 7.16 6.70
N GLU A 37 5.63 6.16 5.84
CA GLU A 37 5.35 6.24 4.40
C GLU A 37 3.85 6.39 4.14
N GLY A 38 3.01 5.66 4.88
CA GLY A 38 1.56 5.82 4.83
C GLY A 38 1.10 7.23 5.25
N CYS A 39 1.68 7.79 6.32
CA CYS A 39 1.38 9.17 6.73
C CYS A 39 1.83 10.19 5.69
N ILE A 40 2.99 10.00 5.05
CA ILE A 40 3.46 10.89 3.98
C ILE A 40 2.48 10.87 2.80
N MET A 41 2.06 9.67 2.36
CA MET A 41 1.05 9.55 1.30
C MET A 41 -0.26 10.24 1.68
N LEU A 42 -0.71 10.09 2.92
CA LEU A 42 -1.95 10.69 3.41
C LEU A 42 -1.86 12.23 3.47
N ILE A 43 -0.72 12.79 3.89
CA ILE A 43 -0.50 14.23 3.89
C ILE A 43 -0.46 14.77 2.46
N ILE A 44 0.22 14.10 1.53
CA ILE A 44 0.25 14.50 0.12
C ILE A 44 -1.16 14.41 -0.50
N ALA A 45 -1.90 13.35 -0.18
CA ALA A 45 -3.26 13.14 -0.62
C ALA A 45 -4.21 14.25 -0.14
N VAL A 46 -4.12 14.64 1.13
CA VAL A 46 -4.99 15.65 1.74
C VAL A 46 -4.55 17.07 1.39
N VAL A 47 -3.29 17.43 1.66
CA VAL A 47 -2.76 18.78 1.43
C VAL A 47 -2.52 19.03 -0.04
N GLY A 48 -1.82 18.12 -0.71
CA GLY A 48 -1.57 18.21 -2.16
C GLY A 48 -2.86 18.08 -2.96
N GLY A 49 -3.75 17.18 -2.57
CA GLY A 49 -5.09 17.07 -3.17
C GLY A 49 -5.93 18.34 -3.00
N ALA A 50 -5.94 18.94 -1.81
CA ALA A 50 -6.68 20.19 -1.59
C ALA A 50 -6.12 21.36 -2.41
N LEU A 51 -4.79 21.48 -2.52
CA LEU A 51 -4.14 22.56 -3.27
C LEU A 51 -4.26 22.41 -4.79
N THR A 52 -4.28 21.17 -5.30
CA THR A 52 -4.31 20.88 -6.75
C THR A 52 -5.69 20.46 -7.25
N TYR A 53 -6.77 20.71 -6.49
CA TYR A 53 -8.14 20.29 -6.82
C TYR A 53 -8.24 18.79 -7.16
N GLY A 54 -7.50 17.95 -6.44
CA GLY A 54 -7.52 16.50 -6.56
C GLY A 54 -6.54 15.91 -7.59
N PHE A 55 -5.76 16.72 -8.31
CA PHE A 55 -4.81 16.19 -9.29
C PHE A 55 -3.69 15.36 -8.64
N ALA A 56 -3.17 15.80 -7.49
CA ALA A 56 -2.19 15.04 -6.71
C ALA A 56 -2.75 13.67 -6.26
N LEU A 57 -4.03 13.58 -5.93
CA LEU A 57 -4.67 12.31 -5.55
C LEU A 57 -4.67 11.32 -6.71
N ILE A 58 -4.93 11.78 -7.94
CA ILE A 58 -4.93 10.93 -9.13
C ILE A 58 -3.53 10.35 -9.37
N ILE A 59 -2.49 11.17 -9.28
CA ILE A 59 -1.10 10.71 -9.44
C ILE A 59 -0.75 9.67 -8.36
N MET A 60 -1.05 9.96 -7.10
CA MET A 60 -0.78 9.04 -5.99
C MET A 60 -1.58 7.73 -6.14
N GLN A 61 -2.81 7.79 -6.67
CA GLN A 61 -3.62 6.62 -6.93
C GLN A 61 -3.03 5.74 -8.05
N ILE A 62 -2.44 6.33 -9.09
CA ILE A 62 -1.75 5.58 -10.16
C ILE A 62 -0.53 4.87 -9.58
N ILE A 63 0.29 5.55 -8.77
CA ILE A 63 1.47 4.94 -8.14
C ILE A 63 1.05 3.75 -7.26
N ALA A 64 0.01 3.93 -6.44
CA ALA A 64 -0.51 2.86 -5.60
C ALA A 64 -1.09 1.69 -6.40
N LEU A 65 -1.69 1.94 -7.57
CA LEU A 65 -2.18 0.89 -8.45
C LEU A 65 -1.02 0.05 -9.00
N ILE A 66 0.10 0.68 -9.35
CA ILE A 66 1.33 -0.02 -9.77
C ILE A 66 1.86 -0.90 -8.63
N GLU A 67 1.92 -0.36 -7.41
CA GLU A 67 2.31 -1.16 -6.23
C GLU A 67 1.34 -2.33 -5.99
N ALA A 68 0.04 -2.13 -6.19
CA ALA A 68 -0.95 -3.21 -6.09
C ALA A 68 -0.67 -4.34 -7.07
N MET A 69 -0.31 -4.02 -8.32
CA MET A 69 0.07 -5.01 -9.32
C MET A 69 1.36 -5.74 -8.95
N ILE A 70 2.34 -5.03 -8.39
CA ILE A 70 3.58 -5.65 -7.89
C ILE A 70 3.27 -6.62 -6.75
N TYR A 71 2.39 -6.23 -5.82
CA TYR A 71 2.00 -7.09 -4.70
C TYR A 71 1.24 -8.32 -5.18
N LEU A 72 0.33 -8.19 -6.15
CA LEU A 72 -0.41 -9.33 -6.71
C LEU A 72 0.47 -10.29 -7.52
N ASN A 73 1.47 -9.77 -8.23
CA ASN A 73 2.34 -10.59 -9.09
C ASN A 73 3.53 -11.23 -8.34
N LYS A 74 3.80 -10.85 -7.09
CA LYS A 74 4.85 -11.49 -6.27
C LYS A 74 4.36 -12.80 -5.61
N SER A 75 5.27 -13.76 -5.45
CA SER A 75 5.02 -14.92 -4.59
C SER A 75 4.91 -14.47 -3.11
N SER A 76 4.16 -15.20 -2.29
CA SER A 76 3.97 -14.83 -0.88
C SER A 76 5.27 -14.86 -0.06
N GLU A 77 6.23 -15.71 -0.44
CA GLU A 77 7.55 -15.76 0.17
C GLU A 77 8.39 -14.54 -0.20
N ASP A 78 8.43 -14.20 -1.49
CA ASP A 78 9.16 -13.02 -1.98
C ASP A 78 8.57 -11.72 -1.44
N PHE A 79 7.25 -11.64 -1.32
CA PHE A 79 6.56 -10.52 -0.70
C PHE A 79 6.97 -10.38 0.77
N SER A 80 6.97 -11.49 1.51
CA SER A 80 7.36 -11.48 2.92
C SER A 80 8.82 -11.03 3.10
N ASN A 81 9.72 -11.54 2.27
CA ASN A 81 11.13 -11.18 2.30
C ASN A 81 11.33 -9.69 1.92
N THR A 82 10.67 -9.21 0.87
CA THR A 82 10.85 -7.83 0.41
C THR A 82 10.29 -6.81 1.41
N TYR A 83 9.07 -7.01 1.91
CA TYR A 83 8.36 -5.98 2.67
C TYR A 83 8.40 -6.16 4.18
N PHE A 84 8.63 -7.38 4.70
CA PHE A 84 8.75 -7.60 6.14
C PHE A 84 10.20 -7.76 6.59
N VAL A 85 11.05 -8.43 5.80
CA VAL A 85 12.47 -8.62 6.14
C VAL A 85 13.31 -7.43 5.69
N LYS A 86 13.28 -7.10 4.39
CA LYS A 86 14.06 -6.00 3.81
C LYS A 86 13.44 -4.61 4.02
N LYS A 87 12.17 -4.55 4.42
CA LYS A 87 11.42 -3.31 4.66
C LYS A 87 11.49 -2.30 3.50
N GLN A 88 11.29 -2.77 2.28
CA GLN A 88 11.24 -1.91 1.11
C GLN A 88 10.03 -0.96 1.16
N GLY A 89 10.27 0.35 1.26
CA GLY A 89 9.22 1.36 1.47
C GLY A 89 8.38 1.69 0.23
N TRP A 90 8.96 1.64 -0.97
CA TRP A 90 8.30 1.96 -2.25
C TRP A 90 8.74 0.99 -3.34
N PHE A 91 7.82 0.68 -4.27
CA PHE A 91 8.01 -0.27 -5.38
C PHE A 91 8.73 -1.54 -4.93
#